data_AF-A0A0B2Q679-F1
#
_entry.id   AF-A0A0B2Q679-F1
#
_cell.length_a   1.000
_cell.length_b   1.000
_cell.length_c   1.000
_cell.angle_alpha   90.00
_cell.angle_beta   90.00
_cell.angle_gamma   90.00
#
_symmetry.space_group_name_H-M   'P 1'
#
loop_
_entity.id
_entity.type
_entity.pdbx_description
1 polymer ?
#
loop_
_entity_poly.entity_id
_entity_poly.type
_entity_poly.pdbx_seq_one_letter_code
_entity_poly.pdbx_strand_id
1 'polypeptide(L)'
;MVKGRSEMDGVEVPEAMIDTLNRTLESLQQLETQLPQFLSLSDPDFLAELPLVERAHSLFSLAKLTSTLFSLKLRCRGVNPNGHPVKSELDKINVLQKKLERLPRFSEAQEQDTRNISEEEEPEMNYQERTSQKRKYPSSEEQFVQIDAVGSLVKVKEEHVGDNNGNIKEAIVIDISDDDD
;
A
#
# COMPACT_ATOMS: atom_id res chain seq x y z
N MET A 1 -52.21 4.54 29.38
CA MET A 1 -51.29 5.62 28.93
C MET A 1 -50.32 5.91 30.07
N VAL A 2 -49.12 5.32 30.07
CA VAL A 2 -48.09 5.60 31.09
C VAL A 2 -46.99 6.43 30.42
N LYS A 3 -46.92 7.69 30.83
CA LYS A 3 -45.88 8.66 30.45
C LYS A 3 -44.67 8.42 31.35
N GLY A 4 -43.73 7.60 30.89
CA GLY A 4 -42.42 7.42 31.53
C GLY A 4 -41.53 8.60 31.18
N ARG A 5 -41.08 9.33 32.21
CA ARG A 5 -40.26 10.54 32.14
C ARG A 5 -38.88 10.23 31.58
N SER A 6 -38.36 11.12 30.74
CA SER A 6 -36.97 11.15 30.31
C SER A 6 -36.07 11.51 31.49
N GLU A 7 -35.47 10.51 32.14
CA GLU A 7 -34.36 10.67 33.08
C GLU A 7 -33.07 11.04 32.32
N MET A 8 -33.01 12.25 31.76
CA MET A 8 -31.76 12.85 31.28
C MET A 8 -31.62 14.32 31.71
N ASP A 9 -32.48 14.79 32.62
CA ASP A 9 -32.44 16.14 33.18
C ASP A 9 -31.47 16.15 34.37
N GLY A 10 -30.18 16.37 34.13
CA GLY A 10 -29.19 16.49 35.21
C GLY A 10 -27.74 16.11 34.89
N VAL A 11 -27.42 15.65 33.67
CA VAL A 11 -26.02 15.44 33.28
C VAL A 11 -25.48 16.73 32.66
N GLU A 12 -24.94 17.61 33.50
CA GLU A 12 -24.18 18.77 33.04
C GLU A 12 -22.86 18.28 32.40
N VAL A 13 -22.72 18.49 31.10
CA VAL A 13 -21.50 18.16 30.36
C VAL A 13 -20.42 19.18 30.73
N PRO A 14 -19.22 18.74 31.15
CA PRO A 14 -18.15 19.67 31.48
C PRO A 14 -17.78 20.55 30.28
N GLU A 15 -17.60 21.86 30.52
CA GLU A 15 -17.25 22.84 29.49
C GLU A 15 -15.98 22.46 28.72
N ALA A 16 -14.99 21.88 29.41
CA ALA A 16 -13.78 21.35 28.79
C ALA A 16 -14.06 20.29 27.71
N MET A 17 -15.10 19.47 27.86
CA MET A 17 -15.48 18.51 26.81
C MET A 17 -16.08 19.22 25.60
N ILE A 18 -16.87 20.27 25.82
CA ILE A 18 -17.47 21.08 24.75
C ILE A 18 -16.37 21.75 23.91
N ASP A 19 -15.36 22.34 24.56
CA ASP A 19 -14.22 22.94 23.87
C ASP A 19 -13.44 21.91 23.04
N THR A 20 -13.19 20.72 23.59
CA THR A 20 -12.51 19.66 22.82
C THR A 20 -13.33 19.22 21.62
N LEU A 21 -14.66 19.13 21.76
CA LEU A 21 -15.56 18.78 20.67
C LEU A 21 -15.55 19.84 19.57
N ASN A 22 -15.68 21.12 19.94
CA ASN A 22 -15.62 22.24 19.00
C ASN A 22 -14.29 22.25 18.22
N ARG A 23 -13.16 22.07 18.93
CA ARG A 23 -11.85 21.96 18.29
C ARG A 23 -11.76 20.79 17.31
N THR A 24 -12.31 19.63 17.67
CA THR A 24 -12.33 18.47 16.76
C THR A 24 -13.22 18.71 15.54
N LEU A 25 -14.34 19.41 15.71
CA LEU A 25 -15.24 19.79 14.62
C LEU A 25 -14.56 20.74 13.64
N GLU A 26 -13.90 21.79 14.14
CA GLU A 26 -13.11 22.71 13.32
C GLU A 26 -12.00 21.98 12.54
N SER A 27 -11.32 21.04 13.20
CA SER A 27 -10.27 20.22 12.55
C SER A 27 -10.84 19.34 11.44
N LEU A 28 -12.05 18.78 11.62
CA LEU A 28 -12.73 17.99 10.61
C LEU A 28 -13.20 18.84 9.42
N GLN A 29 -13.69 20.05 9.67
CA GLN A 29 -14.06 20.99 8.61
C GLN A 29 -12.84 21.38 7.77
N GLN A 30 -11.71 21.65 8.40
CA GLN A 30 -10.45 21.90 7.68
C GLN A 30 -10.05 20.70 6.83
N LEU A 31 -10.11 19.49 7.39
CA LEU A 31 -9.81 18.27 6.65
C LEU A 31 -10.75 18.07 5.47
N GLU A 32 -12.05 18.32 5.64
CA GLU A 32 -13.07 18.23 4.57
C GLU A 32 -12.74 19.17 3.41
N THR A 33 -12.25 20.39 3.69
CA THR A 33 -11.84 21.32 2.62
C THR A 33 -10.57 20.90 1.89
N GLN A 34 -9.61 20.26 2.58
CA GLN A 34 -8.31 19.88 2.00
C GLN A 34 -8.31 18.51 1.34
N LEU A 35 -9.22 17.63 1.77
CA LEU A 35 -9.27 16.24 1.32
C LEU A 35 -9.46 16.09 -0.20
N PRO A 36 -10.34 16.86 -0.89
CA PRO A 36 -10.49 16.74 -2.34
C PRO A 36 -9.19 17.03 -3.10
N GLN A 37 -8.46 18.07 -2.68
CA GLN A 37 -7.15 18.41 -3.26
C GLN A 37 -6.12 17.33 -2.99
N PHE A 38 -6.11 16.73 -1.80
CA PHE A 38 -5.22 15.62 -1.49
C PHE A 38 -5.54 14.39 -2.36
N LEU A 39 -6.83 14.07 -2.54
CA LEU A 39 -7.27 12.92 -3.32
C LEU A 39 -7.00 13.11 -4.82
N SER A 40 -7.08 14.33 -5.36
CA SER A 40 -6.72 14.58 -6.76
C SER A 40 -5.23 14.31 -7.05
N LEU A 41 -4.36 14.42 -6.04
CA LEU A 41 -2.93 14.06 -6.15
C LEU A 41 -2.66 12.55 -6.03
N SER A 42 -3.68 11.76 -5.71
CA SER A 42 -3.58 10.30 -5.53
C SER A 42 -4.02 9.52 -6.78
N ASP A 43 -4.13 10.18 -7.93
CA ASP A 43 -4.47 9.55 -9.21
C ASP A 43 -3.41 8.49 -9.59
N PRO A 44 -3.79 7.22 -9.85
CA PRO A 44 -2.85 6.18 -10.26
C PRO A 44 -1.94 6.56 -11.43
N ASP A 45 -2.46 7.31 -12.42
CA ASP A 45 -1.70 7.69 -13.60
C ASP A 45 -0.62 8.72 -13.24
N PHE A 46 -0.99 9.73 -12.45
CA PHE A 46 -0.05 10.71 -11.91
C PHE A 46 1.00 10.06 -10.99
N LEU A 47 0.58 9.14 -10.12
CA LEU A 47 1.48 8.44 -9.22
C LEU A 47 2.47 7.55 -9.98
N ALA A 48 2.09 7.02 -11.15
CA ALA A 48 2.98 6.18 -11.96
C ALA A 48 4.17 6.96 -12.53
N GLU A 49 4.03 8.27 -12.74
CA GLU A 49 5.09 9.17 -13.22
C GLU A 49 6.12 9.52 -12.14
N LEU A 50 5.78 9.36 -10.86
CA LEU A 50 6.67 9.68 -9.74
C LEU A 50 7.82 8.66 -9.58
N PRO A 51 9.00 9.09 -9.12
CA PRO A 51 10.07 8.20 -8.70
C PRO A 51 9.59 7.19 -7.65
N LEU A 52 10.16 5.98 -7.62
CA LEU A 52 9.69 4.88 -6.78
C LEU A 52 9.53 5.24 -5.31
N VAL A 53 10.50 5.97 -4.74
CA VAL A 53 10.49 6.38 -3.32
C VAL A 53 9.37 7.39 -3.07
N GLU A 54 9.26 8.41 -3.90
CA GLU A 54 8.22 9.45 -3.78
C GLU A 54 6.82 8.84 -3.95
N ARG A 55 6.63 7.99 -4.96
CA ARG A 55 5.41 7.22 -5.17
C ARG A 55 5.02 6.40 -3.94
N ALA A 56 6.00 5.75 -3.31
CA ALA A 56 5.76 4.97 -2.09
C ALA A 56 5.34 5.86 -0.91
N HIS A 57 5.93 7.06 -0.76
CA HIS A 57 5.51 8.05 0.24
C HIS A 57 4.10 8.58 0.01
N SER A 58 3.73 8.87 -1.23
CA SER A 58 2.39 9.32 -1.60
C SER A 58 1.33 8.26 -1.28
N LEU A 59 1.53 7.02 -1.74
CA LEU A 59 0.63 5.89 -1.46
C LEU A 59 0.54 5.57 0.03
N PHE A 60 1.66 5.62 0.75
CA PHE A 60 1.68 5.42 2.20
C PHE A 60 0.88 6.51 2.92
N SER A 61 0.96 7.76 2.48
CA SER A 61 0.19 8.87 3.05
C SER A 61 -1.31 8.65 2.89
N LEU A 62 -1.75 8.20 1.71
CA LEU A 62 -3.16 7.83 1.45
C LEU A 62 -3.62 6.68 2.36
N ALA A 63 -2.80 5.63 2.49
CA ALA A 63 -3.12 4.49 3.36
C ALA A 63 -3.24 4.91 4.83
N LYS A 64 -2.32 5.76 5.30
CA LYS A 64 -2.30 6.29 6.67
C LYS A 64 -3.52 7.17 6.94
N LEU A 65 -3.87 8.07 6.01
CA LEU A 65 -5.06 8.91 6.09
C LEU A 65 -6.35 8.07 6.16
N THR A 66 -6.49 7.09 5.27
CA THR A 66 -7.66 6.20 5.24
C THR A 66 -7.82 5.44 6.55
N SER A 67 -6.71 4.95 7.10
CA SER A 67 -6.68 4.19 8.35
C SER A 67 -6.97 5.03 9.59
N THR A 68 -6.49 6.28 9.63
CA THR A 68 -6.81 7.21 10.73
C THR A 68 -8.27 7.63 10.69
N LEU A 69 -8.81 7.96 9.51
CA LEU A 69 -10.23 8.26 9.33
C LEU A 69 -11.13 7.10 9.74
N PHE A 70 -10.77 5.88 9.34
CA PHE A 70 -11.52 4.68 9.76
C PHE A 70 -11.46 4.48 11.28
N SER A 71 -10.29 4.67 11.88
CA SER A 71 -10.12 4.59 13.34
C SER A 71 -10.95 5.65 14.07
N LEU A 72 -11.04 6.87 13.52
CA LEU A 72 -11.90 7.92 14.05
C LEU A 72 -13.38 7.52 13.96
N LYS A 73 -13.82 7.03 12.80
CA LYS A 73 -15.19 6.53 12.59
C LYS A 73 -15.59 5.45 13.60
N LEU A 74 -14.68 4.53 13.92
CA LEU A 74 -14.91 3.52 14.95
C LEU A 74 -15.10 4.16 16.34
N ARG A 75 -14.22 5.09 16.73
CA ARG A 75 -14.29 5.78 18.02
C ARG A 75 -15.57 6.61 18.15
N CYS A 76 -16.02 7.27 17.08
CA CYS A 76 -17.30 7.97 17.04
C CYS A 76 -18.51 7.04 17.22
N ARG A 77 -18.37 5.75 16.92
CA ARG A 77 -19.38 4.72 17.17
C ARG A 77 -19.22 4.02 18.53
N GLY A 78 -18.29 4.47 19.36
CA GLY A 78 -17.97 3.85 20.65
C GLY A 78 -17.17 2.54 20.54
N VAL A 79 -16.66 2.20 19.35
CA VAL A 79 -15.85 0.99 19.15
C VAL A 79 -14.37 1.32 19.29
N ASN A 80 -13.65 0.57 20.13
CA ASN A 80 -12.21 0.72 20.30
C ASN A 80 -11.45 0.08 19.12
N PRO A 81 -10.65 0.84 18.33
CA PRO A 81 -9.89 0.29 17.22
C PRO A 81 -8.92 -0.83 17.61
N ASN A 82 -8.42 -0.83 18.85
CA ASN A 82 -7.48 -1.85 19.34
C ASN A 82 -8.15 -3.20 19.64
N GLY A 83 -9.48 -3.23 19.81
CA GLY A 83 -10.26 -4.45 20.00
C GLY A 83 -10.99 -4.89 18.72
N HIS A 84 -10.83 -4.16 17.62
CA HIS A 84 -11.51 -4.40 16.35
C HIS A 84 -10.61 -5.20 15.39
N PRO A 85 -11.15 -6.04 14.48
CA PRO A 85 -10.34 -6.79 13.50
C PRO A 85 -9.37 -5.94 12.67
N VAL A 86 -9.71 -4.66 12.47
CA VAL A 86 -8.88 -3.68 11.77
C VAL A 86 -7.52 -3.45 12.44
N LYS A 87 -7.34 -3.78 13.72
CA LYS A 87 -6.06 -3.59 14.42
C LYS A 87 -4.90 -4.20 13.62
N SER A 88 -5.09 -5.41 13.10
CA SER A 88 -4.07 -6.09 12.30
C SER A 88 -3.68 -5.29 11.04
N GLU A 89 -4.64 -4.64 10.39
CA GLU A 89 -4.39 -3.76 9.24
C GLU A 89 -3.68 -2.46 9.66
N LEU A 90 -4.03 -1.89 10.82
CA LEU A 90 -3.32 -0.74 11.38
C LEU A 90 -1.87 -1.08 11.73
N ASP A 91 -1.63 -2.27 12.28
CA ASP A 91 -0.31 -2.78 12.59
C ASP A 91 0.53 -2.98 11.31
N LYS A 92 -0.09 -3.41 10.20
CA LYS A 92 0.59 -3.47 8.90
C LYS A 92 1.06 -2.10 8.43
N ILE A 93 0.28 -1.03 8.64
CA ILE A 93 0.73 0.34 8.30
C ILE A 93 1.99 0.71 9.08
N ASN A 94 2.08 0.37 10.37
CA ASN A 94 3.29 0.62 11.16
C ASN A 94 4.50 -0.15 10.63
N VAL A 95 4.31 -1.38 10.15
CA VAL A 95 5.37 -2.16 9.50
C VAL A 95 5.81 -1.50 8.19
N LEU A 96 4.87 -1.04 7.36
CA LEU A 96 5.16 -0.34 6.12
C LEU A 96 5.90 0.97 6.37
N GLN A 97 5.52 1.73 7.40
CA GLN A 97 6.22 2.96 7.79
C GLN A 97 7.70 2.68 8.10
N LYS A 98 7.97 1.66 8.93
CA LYS A 98 9.35 1.25 9.26
C LYS A 98 10.14 0.79 8.05
N LYS A 99 9.49 0.17 7.05
CA LYS A 99 10.14 -0.22 5.79
C LYS A 99 10.46 1.00 4.95
N LEU A 100 9.52 1.94 4.83
CA LEU A 100 9.66 3.17 4.06
C LEU A 100 10.80 4.04 4.62
N GLU A 101 10.88 4.20 5.94
CA GLU A 101 11.95 4.95 6.62
C GLU A 101 13.36 4.34 6.43
N ARG A 102 13.44 3.06 6.05
CA ARG A 102 14.72 2.38 5.78
C ARG A 102 15.18 2.51 4.34
N LEU A 103 14.30 2.85 3.39
CA LEU A 103 14.66 2.94 1.96
C LEU A 103 15.84 3.87 1.68
N PRO A 104 15.96 5.08 2.28
CA PRO A 104 17.12 5.93 2.05
C PRO A 104 18.44 5.28 2.48
N ARG A 105 18.41 4.48 3.56
CA ARG A 105 19.61 3.80 4.08
C ARG A 105 20.11 2.69 3.17
N PHE A 106 19.22 2.07 2.39
CA PHE A 106 19.62 1.06 1.40
C PHE A 106 20.26 1.69 0.16
N SER A 107 19.81 2.88 -0.26
CA SER A 107 20.44 3.66 -1.33
C SER A 107 21.90 3.96 -1.00
N GLU A 108 22.17 4.46 0.20
CA GLU A 108 23.53 4.83 0.63
C GLU A 108 24.43 3.59 0.84
N ALA A 109 23.90 2.52 1.42
CA ALA A 109 24.67 1.30 1.66
C ALA A 109 25.02 0.57 0.35
N GLN A 110 24.12 0.57 -0.64
CA GLN A 110 24.37 -0.02 -1.96
C GLN A 110 25.42 0.79 -2.75
N GLU A 111 25.41 2.12 -2.62
CA GLU A 111 26.44 2.99 -3.20
C GLU A 111 27.82 2.78 -2.55
N GLN A 112 27.89 2.49 -1.24
CA GLN A 112 29.16 2.17 -0.58
C GLN A 112 29.69 0.79 -0.96
N ASP A 113 28.81 -0.22 -1.03
CA ASP A 113 29.19 -1.57 -1.46
C ASP A 113 29.78 -1.56 -2.88
N THR A 114 29.09 -0.92 -3.83
CA THR A 114 29.58 -0.80 -5.22
C THR A 114 30.86 0.03 -5.36
N ARG A 115 31.08 1.04 -4.50
CA ARG A 115 32.33 1.81 -4.45
C ARG A 115 33.50 0.95 -3.96
N ASN A 116 33.30 0.15 -2.91
CA ASN A 116 34.33 -0.73 -2.36
C ASN A 116 34.73 -1.84 -3.36
N ILE A 117 33.80 -2.31 -4.20
CA ILE A 117 34.09 -3.31 -5.25
C ILE A 117 34.84 -2.68 -6.43
N SER A 118 34.69 -1.37 -6.69
CA SER A 118 35.38 -0.67 -7.77
C SER A 118 36.78 -0.15 -7.43
N GLU A 119 37.17 -0.16 -6.15
CA GLU A 119 38.47 0.34 -5.66
C GLU A 119 39.49 -0.78 -5.36
N GLU A 120 39.07 -2.05 -5.31
CA GLU A 120 39.99 -3.19 -5.19
C GLU A 120 40.40 -3.66 -6.59
N GLU A 121 41.59 -3.23 -7.03
CA GLU A 121 42.28 -3.71 -8.24
C GLU A 121 42.13 -5.24 -8.40
N GLU A 122 41.79 -5.67 -9.62
CA GLU A 122 41.72 -7.08 -9.97
C GLU A 122 43.00 -7.83 -9.56
N PRO A 123 42.91 -8.89 -8.72
CA PRO A 123 43.92 -9.91 -8.78
C PRO A 123 43.65 -10.73 -10.03
N GLU A 124 44.48 -10.56 -11.07
CA GLU A 124 44.53 -11.45 -12.24
C GLU A 124 44.53 -12.91 -11.77
N MET A 125 43.37 -13.56 -11.81
CA MET A 125 43.27 -14.98 -11.50
C MET A 125 43.74 -15.78 -12.72
N ASN A 126 45.00 -16.22 -12.66
CA ASN A 126 45.60 -17.13 -13.61
C ASN A 126 44.81 -18.45 -13.68
N TYR A 127 44.02 -18.62 -14.73
CA TYR A 127 43.30 -19.86 -15.06
C TYR A 127 44.24 -20.92 -15.65
N GLN A 128 45.24 -21.36 -14.88
CA GLN A 128 46.13 -22.40 -15.39
C GLN A 128 46.79 -23.26 -14.32
N GLU A 129 46.05 -23.75 -13.33
CA GLU A 129 46.43 -25.00 -12.66
C GLU A 129 45.29 -25.51 -11.75
N ARG A 130 44.61 -26.57 -12.20
CA ARG A 130 44.04 -27.68 -11.39
C ARG A 130 43.14 -28.57 -12.26
N THR A 131 43.68 -29.01 -13.40
CA THR A 131 43.20 -30.24 -14.03
C THR A 131 43.78 -31.41 -13.22
N SER A 132 43.01 -31.94 -12.28
CA SER A 132 43.03 -33.35 -11.79
C SER A 132 42.49 -33.46 -10.37
N GLN A 133 41.16 -33.39 -10.20
CA GLN A 133 40.54 -34.11 -9.09
C GLN A 133 39.14 -34.58 -9.47
N LYS A 134 39.07 -35.88 -9.81
CA LYS A 134 37.84 -36.58 -10.14
C LYS A 134 36.88 -36.52 -8.95
N ARG A 135 35.87 -35.66 -9.04
CA ARG A 135 34.63 -35.80 -8.26
C ARG A 135 33.62 -36.57 -9.11
N LYS A 136 33.16 -37.70 -8.60
CA LYS A 136 32.14 -38.54 -9.24
C LYS A 136 30.75 -37.99 -8.95
N TYR A 137 30.26 -37.01 -9.71
CA TYR A 137 28.82 -36.76 -9.87
C TYR A 137 28.58 -36.01 -11.20
N PRO A 138 27.60 -36.42 -12.04
CA PRO A 138 27.34 -35.78 -13.32
C PRO A 138 26.60 -34.46 -13.16
N SER A 139 27.09 -33.44 -13.88
CA SER A 139 26.54 -32.09 -14.04
C SER A 139 25.25 -32.12 -14.87
N SER A 140 24.18 -31.44 -14.43
CA SER A 140 23.09 -31.01 -15.33
C SER A 140 23.31 -29.55 -15.72
N GLU A 141 23.24 -29.34 -17.02
CA GLU A 141 23.48 -28.14 -17.79
C GLU A 141 22.13 -27.42 -17.98
N GLU A 142 22.06 -26.10 -17.73
CA GLU A 142 21.05 -25.15 -18.26
C GLU A 142 21.38 -23.74 -17.68
N GLN A 143 22.19 -22.95 -18.38
CA GLN A 143 21.82 -21.84 -19.28
C GLN A 143 21.13 -20.65 -18.58
N PHE A 144 21.96 -19.73 -18.06
CA PHE A 144 21.55 -18.35 -17.77
C PHE A 144 21.44 -17.58 -19.10
N VAL A 145 20.24 -17.08 -19.42
CA VAL A 145 20.02 -16.19 -20.56
C VAL A 145 20.09 -14.74 -20.05
N GLN A 146 21.04 -13.99 -20.60
CA GLN A 146 21.13 -12.53 -20.57
C GLN A 146 19.87 -11.94 -21.21
N ILE A 147 19.23 -10.98 -20.54
CA ILE A 147 18.15 -10.20 -21.12
C ILE A 147 18.69 -8.79 -21.34
N ASP A 148 19.17 -8.53 -22.54
CA ASP A 148 19.49 -7.19 -23.04
C ASP A 148 18.21 -6.41 -23.36
N ALA A 149 18.25 -5.11 -23.07
CA ALA A 149 17.18 -4.16 -23.33
C ALA A 149 17.21 -3.66 -24.78
N VAL A 150 16.12 -3.80 -25.54
CA VAL A 150 15.72 -2.83 -26.57
C VAL A 150 14.28 -3.05 -27.08
N GLY A 151 13.57 -1.93 -27.30
CA GLY A 151 12.94 -1.70 -28.60
C GLY A 151 11.45 -1.96 -28.76
N SER A 152 10.68 -0.89 -28.67
CA SER A 152 9.29 -0.70 -29.13
C SER A 152 8.94 -1.37 -30.48
N LEU A 153 7.76 -1.97 -30.58
CA LEU A 153 6.99 -1.93 -31.82
C LEU A 153 5.47 -1.95 -31.56
N VAL A 154 4.88 -0.77 -31.66
CA VAL A 154 3.47 -0.59 -32.03
C VAL A 154 3.22 -1.28 -33.37
N LYS A 155 2.28 -2.24 -33.42
CA LYS A 155 1.53 -2.50 -34.66
C LYS A 155 0.18 -3.20 -34.41
N VAL A 156 -0.86 -2.43 -34.69
CA VAL A 156 -2.24 -2.85 -34.97
C VAL A 156 -2.29 -3.95 -36.03
N LYS A 157 -3.16 -4.95 -35.80
CA LYS A 157 -3.85 -5.85 -36.76
C LYS A 157 -4.92 -6.59 -35.92
N GLU A 158 -6.16 -6.12 -35.84
CA GLU A 158 -7.25 -6.34 -36.80
C GLU A 158 -7.57 -7.83 -37.04
N GLU A 159 -8.75 -8.21 -36.53
CA GLU A 159 -9.65 -9.31 -36.91
C GLU A 159 -9.11 -10.76 -37.02
N HIS A 160 -9.56 -11.61 -36.09
CA HIS A 160 -10.06 -12.93 -36.46
C HIS A 160 -11.24 -13.33 -35.57
N VAL A 161 -12.40 -13.39 -36.21
CA VAL A 161 -13.65 -14.03 -35.80
C VAL A 161 -13.44 -15.50 -35.41
N GLY A 162 -14.03 -15.92 -34.30
CA GLY A 162 -14.10 -17.34 -33.92
C GLY A 162 -14.96 -17.55 -32.67
N ASP A 163 -16.27 -17.67 -32.87
CA ASP A 163 -17.25 -18.11 -31.87
C ASP A 163 -16.94 -19.53 -31.35
N ASN A 164 -17.11 -19.75 -30.04
CA ASN A 164 -18.10 -20.70 -29.50
C ASN A 164 -17.95 -20.91 -27.97
N ASN A 165 -19.02 -20.53 -27.27
CA ASN A 165 -19.71 -21.25 -26.19
C ASN A 165 -19.04 -21.45 -24.82
N GLY A 166 -19.24 -20.41 -24.01
CA GLY A 166 -19.66 -20.39 -22.60
C GLY A 166 -19.72 -21.68 -21.77
N ASN A 167 -19.06 -21.63 -20.61
CA ASN A 167 -19.66 -22.02 -19.33
C ASN A 167 -18.91 -21.36 -18.16
N ILE A 168 -19.24 -20.10 -17.84
CA ILE A 168 -18.80 -19.43 -16.60
C ILE A 168 -20.03 -19.34 -15.70
N LYS A 169 -20.10 -20.22 -14.70
CA LYS A 169 -20.93 -20.01 -13.51
C LYS A 169 -20.12 -19.18 -12.53
N GLU A 170 -20.60 -18.17 -11.82
CA GLU A 170 -21.68 -17.19 -11.92
C GLU A 170 -21.32 -16.21 -10.77
N ALA A 171 -21.46 -14.90 -11.01
CA ALA A 171 -21.15 -13.87 -10.04
C ALA A 171 -22.29 -13.74 -9.00
N ILE A 172 -21.90 -13.50 -7.74
CA ILE A 172 -22.83 -13.19 -6.65
C ILE A 172 -23.46 -11.82 -6.93
N VAL A 173 -24.75 -11.82 -7.25
CA VAL A 173 -25.60 -10.64 -7.29
C VAL A 173 -26.11 -10.38 -5.88
N ILE A 174 -25.79 -9.21 -5.31
CA ILE A 174 -26.39 -8.72 -4.07
C ILE A 174 -27.60 -7.87 -4.50
N ASP A 175 -28.78 -8.37 -4.18
CA ASP A 175 -30.05 -7.67 -4.38
C ASP A 175 -30.21 -6.62 -3.28
N ILE A 176 -30.31 -5.35 -3.68
CA ILE A 176 -30.66 -4.23 -2.80
C ILE A 176 -32.09 -3.87 -3.18
N SER A 177 -33.04 -4.57 -2.56
CA SER A 177 -34.46 -4.17 -2.61
C SER A 177 -34.77 -3.37 -1.36
N ASP A 178 -34.92 -2.07 -1.59
CA ASP A 178 -35.48 -1.05 -0.70
C ASP A 178 -37.01 -1.09 -0.92
N ASP A 179 -37.79 -1.37 0.11
CA ASP A 179 -39.24 -1.11 0.08
C ASP A 179 -39.70 -0.71 1.48
N ASP A 180 -40.14 0.55 1.56
CA ASP A 180 -40.81 1.20 2.68
C ASP A 180 -42.22 0.61 2.87
N ASP A 181 -42.60 0.33 4.12
CA ASP A 181 -43.99 0.40 4.63
C ASP A 181 -43.99 0.55 6.17
#